data_AF-A0A9Q0FPG2-F1
#
_entry.id   AF-A0A9Q0FPG2-F1
#
_cell.length_a   1.000
_cell.length_b   1.000
_cell.length_c   1.000
_cell.angle_alpha   90.00
_cell.angle_beta   90.00
_cell.angle_gamma   90.00
#
_symmetry.space_group_name_H-M   'P 1'
#
loop_
_entity.id
_entity.type
_entity.pdbx_description
1 polymer ?
#
loop_
_entity_poly.entity_id
_entity_poly.type
_entity_poly.pdbx_seq_one_letter_code
_entity_poly.pdbx_strand_id
1 'polypeptide(L)' 'MSYLYGKRFVGPITPLISQLREELYLQPYDTINWNRMRRVCAKVTMISSYN' A
#
# COMPACT_ATOMS: atom_id res chain seq x y z
N MET A 1 -4.97 7.76 13.72
CA MET A 1 -4.65 7.77 12.27
C MET A 1 -5.54 8.71 11.43
N SER A 2 -6.61 9.28 11.97
CA SER A 2 -7.59 10.11 11.23
C SER A 2 -7.07 11.47 10.77
N TYR A 3 -6.26 12.17 11.57
CA TYR A 3 -5.75 13.52 11.23
C TYR A 3 -4.87 13.53 9.98
N LEU A 4 -3.87 12.65 9.91
CA LEU A 4 -2.99 12.54 8.74
C LEU A 4 -3.73 12.06 7.49
N TYR A 5 -4.68 11.13 7.66
CA TYR A 5 -5.52 10.65 6.58
C TYR A 5 -6.39 11.77 5.99
N GLY A 6 -7.00 12.60 6.84
CA GLY A 6 -7.78 13.77 6.43
C GLY A 6 -6.92 14.84 5.74
N LYS A 7 -5.71 15.10 6.26
CA LYS A 7 -4.75 16.03 5.67
C LYS A 7 -4.14 15.52 4.34
N ARG A 8 -4.24 14.21 4.05
CA ARG A 8 -3.60 13.55 2.91
C ARG A 8 -2.12 13.92 2.78
N PHE A 9 -1.43 13.97 3.92
CA PHE A 9 -0.02 14.35 3.95
C PHE A 9 0.83 13.30 3.22
N VAL A 10 1.62 13.74 2.23
CA VAL A 10 2.58 12.92 1.49
C VAL A 10 3.96 13.54 1.64
N GLY A 11 4.94 12.73 2.05
CA GLY A 11 6.34 13.17 2.17
C GLY A 11 7.04 13.30 0.81
N PRO A 12 8.22 13.92 0.76
CA PRO A 12 9.02 14.02 -0.46
C PRO A 12 9.45 12.62 -0.95
N ILE A 13 9.50 12.45 -2.27
CA ILE A 13 10.01 11.22 -2.89
C ILE A 13 11.53 11.30 -2.92
N THR A 14 12.17 10.58 -2.02
CA THR A 14 13.62 10.39 -1.99
C THR A 14 14.02 9.21 -2.88
N PRO A 15 15.27 9.12 -3.35
CA PRO A 15 15.74 7.99 -4.14
C PRO A 15 15.55 6.65 -3.41
N LEU A 16 15.74 6.62 -2.10
CA LEU A 16 15.47 5.46 -1.25
C LEU A 16 14.00 5.00 -1.35
N ILE A 17 13.04 5.94 -1.30
CA ILE A 17 11.61 5.63 -1.42
C ILE A 17 11.29 5.07 -2.81
N SER A 18 11.97 5.53 -3.87
CA SER A 18 11.80 4.97 -5.22
C SER A 18 12.23 3.51 -5.28
N GLN A 19 13.41 3.18 -4.73
CA GLN A 19 13.92 1.80 -4.68
C GLN A 19 12.98 0.87 -3.90
N LEU A 20 12.50 1.33 -2.73
CA LEU A 20 11.55 0.56 -1.92
C LEU A 20 10.25 0.24 -2.67
N ARG A 21 9.77 1.15 -3.54
CA ARG A 21 8.57 0.91 -4.35
C ARG A 21 8.79 -0.21 -5.37
N GLU A 22 9.99 -0.31 -5.93
CA GLU A 22 10.34 -1.39 -6.87
C GLU A 22 10.52 -2.73 -6.16
N GLU A 23 11.09 -2.72 -4.94
CA GLU A 23 11.31 -3.94 -4.16
C GLU A 23 10.01 -4.54 -3.59
N LEU A 24 9.10 -3.68 -3.09
CA LEU A 24 7.89 -4.13 -2.39
C LEU A 24 6.76 -4.57 -3.33
N TYR A 25 6.72 -4.05 -4.55
CA TYR A 25 5.62 -4.29 -5.48
C TYR A 25 6.09 -5.02 -6.72
N LEU A 26 5.39 -6.10 -7.06
CA LEU A 26 5.66 -6.89 -8.27
C LEU A 26 5.28 -6.17 -9.58
N GLN A 27 4.48 -5.10 -9.48
CA GLN A 27 4.01 -4.31 -10.62
C GLN A 27 4.54 -2.88 -10.49
N PRO A 28 4.77 -2.18 -11.62
CA PRO A 28 5.20 -0.79 -11.59
C PRO A 28 4.29 0.05 -10.70
N TYR A 29 4.86 0.83 -9.78
CA TYR A 29 4.10 1.58 -8.77
C TYR A 29 3.02 2.48 -9.38
N ASP A 30 3.31 3.06 -10.54
CA ASP A 30 2.42 3.99 -11.25
C ASP A 30 1.22 3.31 -11.92
N THR A 31 1.27 1.99 -12.13
CA THR A 31 0.16 1.23 -12.73
C THR A 31 -0.76 0.59 -11.69
N ILE A 32 -0.42 0.69 -10.40
CA ILE A 32 -1.19 0.09 -9.31
C ILE A 32 -2.51 0.84 -9.12
N ASN A 33 -3.63 0.13 -9.28
CA ASN A 33 -4.95 0.65 -8.95
C ASN A 33 -5.21 0.59 -7.42
N TRP A 34 -4.77 1.63 -6.71
CA TRP A 34 -4.94 1.76 -5.25
C TRP A 34 -6.39 1.67 -4.79
N ASN A 35 -7.36 2.10 -5.60
CA ASN A 35 -8.78 2.04 -5.24
C ASN A 35 -9.29 0.60 -5.10
N ARG A 36 -8.81 -0.31 -5.96
CA ARG A 36 -9.12 -1.75 -5.92
C ARG A 36 -8.43 -2.44 -4.75
N MET A 37 -7.22 -1.99 -4.40
CA MET A 37 -6.39 -2.62 -3.36
C MET A 37 -6.94 -2.41 -1.93
N ARG A 38 -7.80 -1.40 -1.70
CA ARG A 38 -8.34 -1.05 -0.36
C ARG A 38 -9.04 -2.20 0.39
N ARG A 39 -9.52 -3.21 -0.33
CA ARG A 39 -10.23 -4.37 0.24
C ARG A 39 -9.46 -5.69 0.05
N VAL A 40 -8.24 -5.62 -0.48
CA VAL A 40 -7.43 -6.80 -0.76
C VAL A 40 -6.47 -7.01 0.40
N CYS A 41 -6.59 -8.16 1.06
CA CYS A 41 -5.66 -8.62 2.09
C CYS A 41 -5.08 -9.98 1.66
N ALA A 42 -3.85 -10.28 2.11
CA ALA A 42 -3.23 -11.56 1.82
C ALA A 42 -4.02 -12.70 2.49
N LYS A 43 -4.30 -13.76 1.74
CA LYS A 43 -5.10 -14.90 2.22
C LYS A 43 -4.48 -15.56 3.45
N VAL A 44 -3.15 -15.67 3.51
CA VAL A 44 -2.43 -16.33 4.60
C VAL A 44 -2.52 -15.57 5.94
N THR A 45 -2.78 -14.26 5.89
CA THR A 45 -2.93 -13.40 7.08
C THR A 45 -4.37 -13.29 7.56
N MET A 46 -5.33 -13.88 6.83
CA MET A 46 -6.74 -13.88 7.22
C MET A 46 -6.99 -15.00 8.23
N ILE A 47 -6.54 -14.79 9.47
CA ILE A 47 -6.67 -15.76 10.58
C ILE A 47 -8.14 -15.91 11.06
N SER A 48 -9.06 -15.10 10.53
CA SER A 48 -10.48 -15.09 10.89
C SER A 48 -11.40 -15.63 9.79
N SER A 49 -11.01 -16.71 9.13
CA SER A 49 -11.99 -17.62 8.52
C SER A 49 -12.13 -18.82 9.45
N TYR A 50 -12.98 -18.67 10.47
CA TYR A 50 -13.38 -19.77 11.32
C TYR A 50 -14.00 -20.90 10.47
N ASN A 51 -13.72 -22.14 10.89
CA ASN A 51 -14.29 -23.40 10.38
C ASN A 51 -15.79 -23.32 10.09
#